data_AF-A0A973G311-F1
#
_entry.id   AF-A0A973G311-F1
#
_cell.length_a   1.000
_cell.length_b   1.000
_cell.length_c   1.000
_cell.angle_alpha   90.00
_cell.angle_beta   90.00
_cell.angle_gamma   90.00
#
_symmetry.space_group_name_H-M   'P 1'
#
loop_
_entity.id
_entity.type
_entity.pdbx_description
1 polymer ?
#
loop_
_entity_poly.entity_id
_entity_poly.type
_entity_poly.pdbx_seq_one_letter_code
_entity_poly.pdbx_strand_id
1 'polypeptide(L)'
;MALKTIASKLRKIWYSDTPLSVFNPLVLVLSLFSLPYRVVVDVRNRMYDLGILTQIKLPCKVISVGNITVGGTGKTPMVIMLAKLLKGIGYRPAILSRGYGGKSKSPVNIVSDGST
;
A
#
# COMPACT_ATOMS: atom_id res chain seq x y z
N MET A 1 -12.14 -27.72 7.37
CA MET A 1 -11.70 -27.41 8.76
C MET A 1 -10.25 -26.91 8.81
N ALA A 2 -9.29 -27.59 8.18
CA ALA A 2 -7.87 -27.21 8.17
C ALA A 2 -7.54 -25.81 7.59
N LEU A 3 -8.20 -25.38 6.52
CA LEU A 3 -7.95 -24.06 5.89
C LEU A 3 -8.22 -22.88 6.84
N LYS A 4 -9.29 -22.99 7.66
CA LYS A 4 -9.65 -21.96 8.65
C LYS A 4 -8.60 -21.86 9.75
N THR A 5 -7.99 -22.99 10.14
CA THR A 5 -6.91 -23.07 11.13
C THR A 5 -5.62 -22.44 10.62
N ILE A 6 -5.25 -22.69 9.36
CA ILE A 6 -4.06 -22.09 8.74
C ILE A 6 -4.25 -20.57 8.60
N ALA A 7 -5.39 -20.10 8.10
CA ALA A 7 -5.69 -18.68 7.98
C ALA A 7 -5.65 -17.95 9.33
N SER A 8 -6.12 -18.61 10.40
CA SER A 8 -6.04 -18.09 11.77
C SER A 8 -4.60 -17.96 12.25
N LYS A 9 -3.76 -18.98 12.03
CA LYS A 9 -2.32 -18.94 12.36
C LYS A 9 -1.58 -17.84 11.59
N LEU A 10 -1.85 -17.69 10.30
CA LEU A 10 -1.26 -16.64 9.46
C LEU A 10 -1.64 -15.25 9.94
N ARG A 11 -2.91 -15.01 10.28
CA ARG A 11 -3.34 -13.72 10.86
C ARG A 11 -2.65 -13.43 12.19
N LYS A 12 -2.49 -14.44 13.04
CA LYS A 12 -1.77 -14.28 14.30
C LYS A 12 -0.33 -13.86 14.06
N ILE A 13 0.39 -14.55 13.15
CA ILE A 13 1.76 -14.18 12.75
C ILE A 13 1.81 -12.77 12.14
N TRP A 14 0.80 -12.38 11.36
CA TRP A 14 0.75 -11.09 10.67
C TRP A 14 0.54 -9.89 11.59
N TYR A 15 -0.27 -10.04 12.64
CA TYR A 15 -0.63 -8.96 13.57
C TYR A 15 0.06 -9.06 14.94
N SER A 16 0.83 -10.11 15.20
CA SER A 16 1.55 -10.25 16.47
C SER A 16 2.87 -9.50 16.43
N ASP A 17 3.07 -8.56 17.35
CA ASP A 17 4.38 -7.92 17.62
C ASP A 17 5.38 -8.86 18.34
N THR A 18 5.06 -10.15 18.45
CA THR A 18 5.95 -11.13 19.07
C THR A 18 7.16 -11.40 18.17
N PRO A 19 8.38 -11.51 18.72
CA PRO A 19 9.56 -11.91 17.95
C PRO A 19 9.24 -13.17 17.15
N LEU A 20 9.47 -13.14 15.83
CA LEU A 20 9.26 -14.29 14.95
C LEU A 20 10.02 -15.49 15.54
N SER A 21 9.29 -16.45 16.12
CA SER A 21 9.94 -17.67 16.58
C SER A 21 10.33 -18.47 15.34
N VAL A 22 11.63 -18.42 15.01
CA VAL A 22 12.25 -19.24 13.96
C VAL A 22 12.03 -20.74 14.17
N PHE A 23 11.62 -21.15 15.37
CA PHE A 23 11.17 -22.50 15.70
C PHE A 23 9.85 -22.90 15.05
N ASN A 24 9.09 -21.99 14.43
CA ASN A 24 7.86 -22.32 13.71
C ASN A 24 8.17 -22.65 12.23
N PRO A 25 7.95 -23.90 11.78
CA PRO A 25 8.28 -24.31 10.41
C PRO A 25 7.54 -23.50 9.34
N LEU A 26 6.34 -23.00 9.65
CA LEU A 26 5.58 -22.15 8.73
C LEU A 26 6.26 -20.78 8.53
N VAL A 27 6.83 -20.21 9.60
CA VAL A 27 7.56 -18.95 9.54
C VAL A 27 8.87 -19.13 8.78
N LEU A 28 9.56 -20.25 8.98
CA LEU A 28 10.77 -20.59 8.25
C LEU A 28 10.52 -20.66 6.74
N VAL A 29 9.49 -21.41 6.32
CA VAL A 29 9.12 -21.52 4.90
C VAL A 29 8.76 -20.15 4.32
N LEU A 30 7.91 -19.36 5.00
CA LEU A 30 7.55 -18.01 4.53
C LEU A 30 8.75 -17.06 4.48
N SER A 31 9.71 -17.19 5.40
CA SER A 31 10.94 -16.39 5.42
C SER A 31 11.86 -16.73 4.25
N LEU A 32 11.91 -17.99 3.83
CA LEU A 32 12.67 -18.39 2.64
C LEU A 32 12.08 -17.74 1.39
N PHE A 33 10.75 -17.67 1.29
CA PHE A 33 10.06 -16.97 0.20
C PHE A 33 10.16 -15.44 0.29
N SER A 34 10.42 -14.86 1.46
CA SER A 34 10.55 -13.41 1.61
C SER A 34 11.88 -12.87 1.10
N LEU A 35 12.95 -13.68 1.10
CA LEU A 35 14.27 -13.30 0.57
C LEU A 35 14.24 -12.91 -0.91
N PRO A 36 13.75 -13.73 -1.85
CA PRO A 36 13.69 -13.32 -3.25
C PRO A 36 12.77 -12.11 -3.45
N TYR A 37 11.65 -12.03 -2.73
CA TYR A 37 10.77 -10.86 -2.76
C TYR A 37 11.52 -9.58 -2.34
N ARG A 38 12.31 -9.66 -1.25
CA ARG A 38 13.14 -8.54 -0.79
C ARG A 38 14.17 -8.14 -1.84
N VAL A 39 14.90 -9.09 -2.41
CA VAL A 39 15.90 -8.80 -3.47
C VAL A 39 15.25 -8.08 -4.64
N VAL A 40 14.10 -8.55 -5.11
CA VAL A 40 13.35 -7.92 -6.23
C VAL A 40 12.93 -6.49 -5.88
N VAL A 41 12.38 -6.27 -4.68
CA VAL A 41 11.95 -4.93 -4.23
C VAL A 41 13.15 -3.99 -4.06
N ASP A 42 14.24 -4.46 -3.46
CA ASP A 42 15.44 -3.68 -3.22
C ASP A 42 16.11 -3.27 -4.55
N VAL A 43 16.22 -4.20 -5.51
CA VAL A 43 16.72 -3.89 -6.85
C VAL A 43 15.83 -2.85 -7.53
N ARG A 44 14.51 -3.04 -7.51
CA ARG A 44 13.56 -2.07 -8.11
C ARG A 44 13.71 -0.68 -7.48
N ASN A 45 13.81 -0.59 -6.15
CA ASN A 45 13.95 0.70 -5.46
C ASN A 45 15.28 1.38 -5.83
N ARG A 46 16.39 0.62 -5.86
CA ARG A 46 17.70 1.14 -6.30
C ARG A 46 17.65 1.64 -7.74
N MET A 47 16.94 0.97 -8.64
CA MET A 47 16.79 1.46 -10.03
C MET A 47 16.01 2.78 -10.10
N TYR A 48 15.07 3.05 -9.19
CA TYR A 48 14.44 4.36 -9.07
C TYR A 48 15.38 5.40 -8.47
N ASP A 49 16.12 5.05 -7.41
CA ASP A 49 17.07 5.95 -6.74
C ASP A 49 18.21 6.39 -7.67
N LEU A 50 18.68 5.47 -8.51
CA LEU A 50 19.70 5.72 -9.55
C LEU A 50 19.14 6.40 -10.81
N GLY A 51 17.83 6.65 -10.88
CA GLY A 51 17.19 7.28 -12.05
C GLY A 51 17.14 6.41 -13.31
N ILE A 52 17.37 5.10 -13.19
CA ILE A 52 17.30 4.14 -14.31
C ILE A 52 15.85 3.96 -14.75
N LEU A 53 14.91 3.91 -13.79
CA LEU A 53 13.48 3.81 -14.09
C LEU A 53 12.87 5.20 -14.28
N THR A 54 11.99 5.33 -15.29
CA THR A 54 11.33 6.58 -15.63
C THR A 54 10.49 7.12 -14.47
N GLN A 55 10.69 8.40 -14.18
CA GLN A 55 9.92 9.16 -13.19
C GLN A 55 9.18 10.30 -13.90
N ILE A 56 7.85 10.35 -13.73
CA ILE A 56 7.01 11.40 -14.33
C ILE A 56 6.78 12.49 -13.29
N LYS A 57 7.13 13.73 -13.63
CA LYS A 57 6.81 14.91 -12.82
C LYS A 57 5.55 15.56 -13.36
N LEU A 58 4.54 15.71 -12.51
CA LEU A 58 3.32 16.42 -12.84
C LEU A 58 3.51 17.94 -12.67
N PRO A 59 2.77 18.78 -13.41
CA PRO A 59 2.86 20.25 -13.30
C PRO A 59 2.25 20.81 -12.00
N CYS A 60 1.80 19.94 -11.08
CA CYS A 60 1.19 20.30 -9.81
C CYS A 60 1.92 19.64 -8.62
N LYS A 61 1.62 20.09 -7.40
CA LYS A 61 2.13 19.47 -6.18
C LYS A 61 1.44 18.13 -5.95
N VAL A 62 2.23 17.08 -5.73
CA VAL A 62 1.74 15.72 -5.50
C VAL A 62 2.12 15.29 -4.09
N ILE A 63 1.14 14.82 -3.33
CA ILE A 63 1.36 14.23 -2.00
C ILE A 63 0.99 12.75 -2.08
N SER A 64 1.97 11.87 -1.84
CA SER A 64 1.76 10.42 -1.79
C SER A 64 1.45 9.98 -0.36
N VAL A 65 0.30 9.34 -0.15
CA VAL A 65 -0.09 8.77 1.15
C VAL A 65 0.00 7.25 1.05
N GLY A 66 1.11 6.70 1.54
CA GLY A 66 1.41 5.26 1.52
C GLY A 66 1.47 4.65 2.92
N ASN A 67 1.73 3.34 2.96
CA ASN A 67 2.11 2.65 4.19
C ASN A 67 3.05 1.48 3.87
N ILE A 68 3.87 1.08 4.84
CA ILE A 68 4.86 0.01 4.68
C ILE A 68 4.22 -1.38 4.87
N THR A 69 3.19 -1.47 5.71
CA THR A 69 2.47 -2.73 5.99
C THR A 69 1.18 -2.86 5.16
N VAL A 70 0.80 -4.09 4.80
CA VAL A 70 -0.50 -4.34 4.16
C VAL A 70 -1.61 -4.42 5.21
N GLY A 71 -2.79 -3.90 4.87
CA GLY A 71 -3.95 -3.84 5.76
C GLY A 71 -4.54 -2.43 5.93
N GLY A 72 -5.50 -2.33 6.86
CA GLY A 72 -6.24 -1.11 7.22
C GLY A 72 -5.39 -0.16 8.06
N THR A 73 -4.41 0.48 7.44
CA THR A 73 -3.38 1.27 8.14
C THR A 73 -3.73 2.76 8.19
N GLY A 74 -5.01 3.09 8.28
CA GLY A 74 -5.48 4.48 8.38
C GLY A 74 -5.25 5.37 7.15
N LYS A 75 -4.79 4.83 6.01
CA LYS A 75 -4.55 5.63 4.78
C LYS A 75 -5.78 6.43 4.37
N THR A 76 -6.97 5.80 4.35
CA THR A 76 -8.21 6.47 3.94
C THR A 76 -8.61 7.61 4.89
N PRO A 77 -8.69 7.41 6.23
CA PRO A 77 -8.86 8.51 7.17
C PRO A 77 -7.82 9.63 7.02
N MET A 78 -6.55 9.29 6.82
CA MET A 78 -5.46 10.25 6.63
C MET A 78 -5.65 11.09 5.36
N VAL A 79 -6.01 10.46 4.24
CA VAL A 79 -6.31 11.16 2.98
C VAL A 79 -7.50 12.10 3.14
N ILE A 80 -8.56 11.67 3.84
CA ILE A 80 -9.74 12.52 4.10
C ILE A 80 -9.35 13.74 4.93
N MET A 81 -8.57 13.56 6.00
CA MET A 81 -8.09 14.64 6.84
C MET A 81 -7.22 15.63 6.04
N LEU A 82 -6.27 15.12 5.26
CA LEU A 82 -5.39 15.93 4.44
C LEU A 82 -6.16 16.73 3.37
N ALA A 83 -7.11 16.09 2.69
CA ALA A 83 -7.94 16.77 1.70
C ALA A 83 -8.78 17.89 2.32
N LYS A 84 -9.37 17.67 3.51
CA LYS A 84 -10.10 18.71 4.25
C LYS A 84 -9.19 19.87 4.66
N LEU A 85 -7.99 19.58 5.16
CA LEU A 85 -7.02 20.60 5.55
C LEU A 85 -6.59 21.45 4.36
N LEU A 86 -6.22 20.82 3.24
CA LEU A 86 -5.81 21.52 2.03
C LEU A 86 -6.95 22.37 1.45
N LYS A 87 -8.18 21.86 1.47
CA LYS A 87 -9.37 22.63 1.08
C LYS A 87 -9.58 23.83 2.00
N GLY A 88 -9.40 23.66 3.31
CA GLY A 88 -9.57 24.72 4.31
C GLY A 88 -8.59 25.90 4.15
N ILE A 89 -7.39 25.65 3.61
CA ILE A 89 -6.39 26.68 3.31
C ILE A 89 -6.44 27.16 1.84
N GLY A 90 -7.51 26.83 1.10
CA GLY A 90 -7.79 27.38 -0.23
C GLY A 90 -7.31 26.55 -1.44
N TYR A 91 -6.73 25.37 -1.24
CA TYR A 91 -6.36 24.48 -2.35
C TYR A 91 -7.58 23.70 -2.89
N ARG A 92 -7.43 23.20 -4.12
CA ARG A 92 -8.39 22.29 -4.78
C ARG A 92 -7.75 20.90 -4.95
N PRO A 93 -7.71 20.06 -3.89
CA PRO A 93 -7.06 18.76 -3.96
C PRO A 93 -7.85 17.78 -4.84
N ALA A 94 -7.13 17.04 -5.69
CA ALA A 94 -7.66 15.87 -6.40
C ALA A 94 -7.11 14.59 -5.78
N ILE A 95 -7.97 13.60 -5.51
CA ILE A 95 -7.57 12.33 -4.90
C ILE A 95 -7.43 11.27 -6.00
N LEU A 96 -6.22 10.74 -6.16
CA LEU A 96 -5.96 9.62 -7.06
C LEU A 96 -5.92 8.32 -6.26
N SER A 97 -6.70 7.34 -6.69
CA SER A 97 -6.73 6.00 -6.12
C SER A 97 -6.48 4.97 -7.20
N ARG A 98 -5.85 3.85 -6.84
CA ARG A 98 -5.58 2.72 -7.76
C ARG A 98 -6.87 2.01 -8.22
N GLY A 99 -7.98 2.16 -7.48
CA GLY A 99 -9.22 1.45 -7.79
C GLY A 99 -9.15 -0.07 -7.58
N TYR A 100 -8.32 -0.52 -6.63
CA TYR A 100 -8.11 -1.95 -6.35
C TYR A 100 -9.45 -2.65 -6.02
N GLY A 101 -9.75 -3.74 -6.75
CA GLY A 101 -11.03 -4.46 -6.63
C GLY A 101 -12.22 -3.82 -7.37
N GLY A 102 -12.01 -2.71 -8.06
CA GLY A 102 -13.01 -2.07 -8.92
C GLY A 102 -13.31 -2.90 -10.18
N LYS A 103 -14.55 -2.79 -10.69
CA LYS A 103 -15.00 -3.47 -11.91
C LYS A 103 -14.96 -2.58 -13.16
N SER A 104 -14.54 -1.32 -13.02
CA SER A 104 -14.45 -0.40 -14.14
C SER A 104 -13.37 -0.85 -15.11
N LYS A 105 -13.72 -0.93 -16.40
CA LYS A 105 -12.79 -1.27 -17.50
C LYS A 105 -12.14 -0.04 -18.12
N SER A 106 -12.58 1.16 -17.73
CA SER A 106 -12.03 2.42 -18.22
C SER A 106 -10.64 2.67 -17.60
N PRO A 107 -9.68 3.24 -18.36
CA PRO A 107 -8.39 3.62 -17.82
C PRO A 107 -8.48 4.66 -16.69
N VAL A 108 -9.57 5.45 -16.65
CA VAL A 108 -9.86 6.41 -15.58
C VAL A 108 -11.29 6.24 -15.12
N ASN A 109 -11.49 6.15 -13.81
CA ASN A 109 -12.80 6.10 -13.17
C ASN A 109 -13.01 7.32 -12.29
N ILE A 110 -13.93 8.20 -12.67
CA ILE A 110 -14.29 9.38 -11.88
C ILE A 110 -15.29 8.93 -10.82
N VAL A 111 -14.89 8.99 -9.56
CA VAL A 111 -15.74 8.59 -8.42
C VAL A 111 -16.57 9.77 -7.91
N SER A 112 -16.04 10.99 -7.98
CA SER A 112 -16.73 12.24 -7.64
C SER A 112 -16.03 13.39 -8.37
N ASP A 113 -16.83 14.35 -8.82
CA ASP A 113 -16.39 15.59 -9.47
C ASP A 113 -16.41 16.80 -8.51
N GLY A 114 -16.84 16.60 -7.27
CA GLY A 114 -16.97 17.65 -6.26
C GLY A 114 -18.18 18.58 -6.45
N SER A 115 -19.07 18.29 -7.40
CA SER A 115 -20.31 19.04 -7.67
C SER A 115 -21.52 18.51 -6.89
N THR A 116 -21.34 17.42 -6.13
CA THR A 116 -22.37 16.71 -5.36
C THR A 116 -21.92 16.40 -3.94
#